data_AF-A0A9Q0YST5-F1
#
_entry.id   AF-A0A9Q0YST5-F1
#
_cell.length_a   1.000
_cell.length_b   1.000
_cell.length_c   1.000
_cell.angle_alpha   90.00
_cell.angle_beta   90.00
_cell.angle_gamma   90.00
#
_symmetry.space_group_name_H-M   'P 1'
#
loop_
_entity.id
_entity.type
_entity.pdbx_description
1 polymer ?
#
loop_
_entity_poly.entity_id
_entity_poly.type
_entity_poly.pdbx_seq_one_letter_code
_entity_poly.pdbx_strand_id
1 'polypeptide(L)'
;MNTIQLLQTIKSDSIVRNYFHGVFPSDCLPRERFPFPRAFIANTDKADKPGSHWVAMYFDDNGADFFYSFGRTPEECSPYFEHFLKKHSNIIQWNKKRLQGFMSTVCGQYCCSFCFTDVEIYL
;
A
#
# COMPACT_ATOMS: atom_id res chain seq x y z
N MET A 1 9.58 -5.56 -8.44
CA MET A 1 10.23 -4.27 -8.12
C MET A 1 10.85 -4.34 -6.74
N ASN A 2 11.97 -3.63 -6.52
CA ASN A 2 12.52 -3.39 -5.18
C ASN A 2 12.10 -2.01 -4.64
N THR A 3 12.46 -1.71 -3.39
CA THR A 3 12.13 -0.44 -2.71
C THR A 3 12.55 0.79 -3.50
N ILE A 4 13.75 0.80 -4.10
CA ILE A 4 14.27 1.94 -4.85
C ILE A 4 13.44 2.15 -6.12
N GLN A 5 13.12 1.07 -6.84
CA GLN A 5 12.30 1.13 -8.04
C GLN A 5 10.90 1.66 -7.73
N LEU A 6 10.27 1.19 -6.65
CA LEU A 6 8.95 1.68 -6.21
C LEU A 6 8.98 3.18 -5.92
N LEU A 7 9.98 3.63 -5.14
CA LEU A 7 10.13 5.04 -4.79
C LEU A 7 10.34 5.91 -6.03
N GLN A 8 11.19 5.48 -6.97
CA GLN A 8 11.46 6.21 -8.20
C GLN A 8 10.22 6.28 -9.09
N THR A 9 9.53 5.16 -9.29
CA THR A 9 8.31 5.09 -10.11
C THR A 9 7.20 5.97 -9.55
N ILE A 10 6.94 5.92 -8.25
CA ILE A 10 5.89 6.76 -7.65
C ILE A 10 6.29 8.25 -7.69
N LYS A 11 7.53 8.58 -7.34
CA LYS A 11 7.98 9.98 -7.27
C LYS A 11 8.12 10.65 -8.64
N SER A 12 8.14 9.90 -9.73
CA SER A 12 8.12 10.47 -11.08
C SER A 12 6.77 11.05 -11.47
N ASP A 13 5.69 10.67 -10.78
CA ASP A 13 4.36 11.26 -11.00
C ASP A 13 4.19 12.54 -10.18
N SER A 14 3.73 13.62 -10.84
CA SER A 14 3.68 14.95 -10.23
C SER A 14 2.58 15.12 -9.17
N ILE A 15 1.53 14.28 -9.22
CA ILE A 15 0.38 14.33 -8.31
C ILE A 15 0.62 13.35 -7.17
N VAL A 16 0.90 12.09 -7.49
CA VAL A 16 1.03 10.99 -6.52
C VAL A 16 2.16 11.25 -5.52
N ARG A 17 3.25 11.85 -5.98
CA ARG A 17 4.39 12.19 -5.11
C ARG A 17 4.03 13.09 -3.93
N ASN A 18 2.95 13.87 -4.01
CA ASN A 18 2.61 14.86 -2.97
C ASN A 18 1.93 14.22 -1.76
N TYR A 19 1.34 13.04 -1.92
CA TYR A 19 0.67 12.32 -0.83
C TYR A 19 1.29 10.93 -0.57
N PHE A 20 2.27 10.49 -1.36
CA PHE A 20 2.99 9.25 -1.10
C PHE A 20 4.10 9.45 -0.06
N HIS A 21 3.98 8.76 1.08
CA HIS A 21 4.88 8.96 2.22
C HIS A 21 5.98 7.91 2.36
N GLY A 22 5.96 6.85 1.55
CA GLY A 22 7.11 5.96 1.44
C GLY A 22 6.80 4.48 1.32
N VAL A 23 7.87 3.71 1.41
CA VAL A 23 7.88 2.25 1.33
C VAL A 23 8.40 1.70 2.65
N PHE A 24 7.64 0.80 3.28
CA PHE A 24 7.92 0.33 4.64
C PHE A 24 7.88 -1.20 4.75
N PRO A 25 8.67 -1.82 5.63
CA PRO A 25 8.36 -3.16 6.14
C PRO A 25 7.06 -3.20 6.93
N SER A 26 6.43 -4.36 7.09
CA SER A 26 5.12 -4.45 7.74
C SER A 26 5.11 -3.97 9.19
N ASP A 27 6.19 -4.18 9.93
CA ASP A 27 6.36 -3.77 11.33
C ASP A 27 6.91 -2.35 11.52
N CYS A 28 7.22 -1.66 10.42
CA CYS A 28 7.85 -0.35 10.42
C CYS A 28 6.97 0.74 9.77
N LEU A 29 5.66 0.52 9.70
CA LEU A 29 4.70 1.54 9.25
C LEU A 29 4.77 2.79 10.15
N PRO A 30 4.62 3.99 9.57
CA PRO A 30 4.86 5.23 10.30
C PRO A 30 3.83 5.44 11.40
N ARG A 31 4.27 5.89 12.57
CA ARG A 31 3.36 6.20 13.69
C ARG A 31 2.71 7.58 13.58
N GLU A 32 3.35 8.46 12.82
CA GLU A 32 2.92 9.83 12.56
C GLU A 32 1.65 9.86 11.71
N ARG A 33 0.82 10.89 11.92
CA ARG A 33 -0.35 11.14 11.08
C ARG A 33 0.02 12.14 10.00
N PHE A 34 0.00 11.70 8.76
CA PHE A 34 0.12 12.58 7.60
C PHE A 34 -1.27 13.12 7.21
N PRO A 35 -1.35 14.32 6.60
CA PRO A 35 -2.59 14.85 6.02
C PRO A 35 -3.25 13.88 5.03
N PHE A 36 -4.54 14.08 4.76
CA PHE A 36 -5.23 13.41 3.66
C PHE A 36 -5.11 14.21 2.36
N PRO A 37 -5.12 13.55 1.19
CA PRO A 37 -4.97 12.10 1.03
C PRO A 37 -3.55 11.66 1.40
N ARG A 38 -3.34 10.36 1.65
CA ARG A 38 -2.02 9.78 1.87
C ARG A 38 -1.92 8.34 1.41
N ALA A 39 -0.74 7.96 0.91
CA ALA A 39 -0.46 6.62 0.42
C ALA A 39 0.86 6.06 0.93
N PHE A 40 0.89 4.74 1.07
CA PHE A 40 2.04 3.95 1.47
C PHE A 40 2.10 2.68 0.64
N ILE A 41 3.32 2.20 0.37
CA ILE A 41 3.54 0.82 -0.05
C ILE A 41 4.26 0.11 1.09
N ALA A 42 3.89 -1.14 1.35
CA ALA A 42 4.53 -1.93 2.39
C ALA A 42 4.93 -3.32 1.89
N ASN A 43 6.05 -3.81 2.41
CA ASN A 43 6.38 -5.22 2.29
C ASN A 43 5.55 -6.02 3.31
N THR A 44 5.07 -7.20 2.92
CA THR A 44 4.40 -8.12 3.86
C THR A 44 5.32 -8.57 4.98
N ASP A 45 6.62 -8.66 4.71
CA ASP A 45 7.59 -9.09 5.69
C ASP A 45 8.05 -7.94 6.60
N LYS A 46 8.58 -8.33 7.76
CA LYS A 46 9.23 -7.46 8.73
C LYS A 46 10.58 -6.95 8.21
N ALA A 47 11.09 -5.91 8.85
CA ALA A 47 12.35 -5.28 8.50
C ALA A 47 13.56 -6.22 8.56
N ASP A 48 13.50 -7.26 9.40
CA ASP A 48 14.58 -8.26 9.57
C ASP A 48 14.55 -9.39 8.54
N LYS A 49 13.66 -9.33 7.54
CA LYS A 49 13.48 -10.35 6.51
C LYS A 49 13.84 -9.82 5.11
N PRO A 50 14.10 -10.71 4.14
CA PRO A 50 14.46 -10.32 2.77
C PRO A 50 13.35 -9.57 2.01
N GLY A 51 12.09 -9.72 2.44
CA GLY A 51 10.92 -9.19 1.77
C GLY A 51 10.31 -10.19 0.77
N SER A 52 8.99 -10.39 0.85
CA SER A 52 8.30 -11.43 0.08
C SER A 52 7.29 -10.85 -0.91
N HIS A 53 6.52 -9.84 -0.51
CA HIS A 53 5.47 -9.29 -1.36
C HIS A 53 5.16 -7.84 -1.04
N TRP A 54 4.59 -7.09 -2.00
CA TRP A 54 4.19 -5.69 -1.84
C TRP A 54 2.67 -5.53 -1.74
N VAL A 55 2.23 -4.68 -0.82
CA VAL A 55 0.85 -4.21 -0.67
C VAL A 55 0.84 -2.68 -0.70
N ALA A 56 -0.30 -2.08 -1.05
CA ALA A 56 -0.48 -0.64 -0.99
C ALA A 56 -1.62 -0.27 -0.05
N MET A 57 -1.51 0.92 0.55
CA MET A 57 -2.51 1.48 1.43
C MET A 57 -2.76 2.92 1.01
N TYR A 58 -4.02 3.30 0.85
CA TYR A 58 -4.47 4.65 0.59
C TYR A 58 -5.43 5.08 1.69
N PHE A 59 -5.39 6.36 2.06
CA PHE A 59 -6.32 6.93 3.02
C PHE A 59 -6.77 8.32 2.57
N ASP A 60 -8.05 8.58 2.76
CA ASP A 60 -8.70 9.87 2.53
C ASP A 60 -9.70 10.19 3.66
N ASP A 61 -10.55 11.20 3.44
CA ASP A 61 -11.60 11.57 4.40
C ASP A 61 -12.73 10.52 4.52
N ASN A 62 -12.85 9.60 3.56
CA ASN A 62 -13.89 8.58 3.50
C ASN A 62 -13.46 7.26 4.16
N GLY A 63 -12.17 6.96 4.17
CA GLY A 63 -11.66 5.78 4.86
C GLY A 63 -10.25 5.38 4.46
N ALA A 64 -10.02 4.06 4.48
CA ALA A 64 -8.76 3.44 4.12
C ALA A 64 -8.99 2.31 3.12
N ASP A 65 -8.22 2.31 2.05
CA ASP A 65 -8.19 1.25 1.07
C ASP A 65 -6.90 0.44 1.23
N PHE A 66 -7.04 -0.86 1.41
CA PHE A 66 -5.94 -1.80 1.42
C PHE A 66 -5.93 -2.60 0.13
N PHE A 67 -4.83 -2.48 -0.62
CA PHE A 67 -4.64 -3.20 -1.86
C PHE A 67 -3.62 -4.31 -1.70
N TYR A 68 -4.05 -5.51 -2.00
CA TYR A 68 -3.19 -6.67 -2.15
C TYR A 68 -3.57 -7.42 -3.41
N SER A 69 -2.64 -7.55 -4.35
CA SER A 69 -2.88 -8.18 -5.65
C SER A 69 -3.39 -9.64 -5.59
N PHE A 70 -3.25 -10.33 -4.45
CA PHE A 70 -3.86 -11.65 -4.22
C PHE A 70 -5.27 -11.63 -3.63
N GLY A 71 -5.79 -10.46 -3.23
CA GLY A 71 -7.17 -10.26 -2.81
C GLY A 71 -7.51 -10.77 -1.41
N ARG A 72 -6.51 -10.84 -0.52
CA ARG A 72 -6.71 -11.26 0.88
C ARG A 72 -6.92 -10.05 1.79
N THR A 73 -7.50 -10.31 2.95
CA THR A 73 -7.71 -9.29 3.99
C THR A 73 -6.37 -8.80 4.56
N PRO A 74 -6.33 -7.61 5.18
CA PRO A 74 -5.13 -7.11 5.84
C PRO A 74 -4.59 -8.05 6.92
N GLU A 75 -5.47 -8.65 7.73
CA GLU A 75 -5.12 -9.57 8.82
C GLU A 75 -4.44 -10.85 8.29
N GLU A 76 -4.97 -11.43 7.20
CA GLU A 76 -4.35 -12.59 6.53
C GLU A 76 -2.96 -12.30 5.96
N CYS A 77 -2.64 -11.03 5.70
CA CYS A 77 -1.34 -10.61 5.20
C CYS A 77 -0.36 -10.37 6.35
N SER A 78 -0.78 -9.60 7.35
CA SER A 78 0.03 -9.26 8.51
C SER A 78 -0.82 -8.57 9.58
N PRO A 79 -0.71 -8.95 10.87
CA PRO A 79 -1.44 -8.27 11.95
C PRO A 79 -1.03 -6.79 12.08
N TYR A 80 0.17 -6.41 11.62
CA TYR A 80 0.60 -5.00 11.61
C TYR A 80 -0.23 -4.14 10.66
N PHE A 81 -0.67 -4.70 9.52
CA PHE A 81 -1.50 -3.98 8.56
C PHE A 81 -2.90 -3.74 9.10
N GLU A 82 -3.52 -4.77 9.67
CA GLU A 82 -4.82 -4.64 10.30
C GLU A 82 -4.80 -3.60 11.44
N HIS A 83 -3.80 -3.67 12.31
CA HIS A 83 -3.63 -2.71 13.40
C HIS A 83 -3.43 -1.29 12.87
N PHE A 84 -2.59 -1.11 11.86
CA PHE A 84 -2.32 0.18 11.25
C PHE A 84 -3.57 0.78 10.61
N LEU A 85 -4.33 0.00 9.82
CA LEU A 85 -5.55 0.47 9.19
C LEU A 85 -6.60 0.87 10.24
N LYS A 86 -6.87 0.02 11.23
CA LYS A 86 -7.86 0.29 12.30
C LYS A 86 -7.48 1.49 13.17
N LYS A 87 -6.19 1.76 13.34
CA LYS A 87 -5.71 2.94 14.07
C LYS A 87 -5.94 4.26 13.30
N HIS A 88 -6.01 4.18 11.96
CA HIS A 88 -6.04 5.36 11.08
C HIS A 88 -7.38 5.55 10.35
N SER A 89 -8.30 4.58 10.39
CA SER A 89 -9.66 4.68 9.83
C SER A 89 -10.64 3.71 10.51
N ASN A 90 -11.92 4.12 10.58
CA ASN A 90 -13.03 3.25 10.96
C ASN A 90 -13.66 2.51 9.77
N ILE A 91 -13.45 3.02 8.56
CA ILE A 91 -13.95 2.44 7.31
C ILE A 91 -12.74 1.90 6.56
N ILE A 92 -12.70 0.58 6.38
CA ILE A 92 -11.58 -0.11 5.72
C ILE A 92 -12.16 -0.97 4.60
N GLN A 93 -11.67 -0.75 3.38
CA GLN A 93 -12.00 -1.59 2.24
C GLN A 93 -10.75 -2.29 1.73
N TRP A 94 -10.97 -3.36 0.97
CA TRP A 94 -9.89 -4.07 0.29
C TRP A 94 -10.43 -4.79 -0.95
N ASN A 95 -9.55 -5.03 -1.92
CA ASN A 95 -9.91 -5.83 -3.07
C ASN A 95 -10.05 -7.31 -2.67
N LYS A 96 -11.16 -7.96 -3.04
CA LYS A 96 -11.41 -9.38 -2.78
C LYS A 96 -11.00 -10.30 -3.93
N LYS A 97 -10.79 -9.72 -5.12
CA LYS A 97 -10.40 -10.45 -6.32
C LYS A 97 -8.88 -10.57 -6.39
N ARG A 98 -8.40 -11.78 -6.65
CA ARG A 98 -7.01 -12.01 -7.05
C ARG A 98 -6.79 -11.47 -8.46
N LEU A 99 -5.87 -10.54 -8.59
CA LEU A 99 -5.46 -9.92 -9.85
C LEU A 99 -4.15 -10.49 -10.38
N GLN A 100 -3.26 -10.93 -9.49
CA GLN A 100 -1.95 -11.47 -9.84
C GLN A 100 -1.90 -13.01 -9.76
N GLY A 101 -1.23 -13.65 -10.71
CA GLY A 101 -0.93 -15.08 -10.64
C GLY A 101 0.18 -15.41 -9.62
N PHE A 102 0.13 -16.59 -9.01
CA PHE A 102 1.03 -16.98 -7.91
C PHE A 102 2.54 -16.93 -8.25
N MET A 103 2.89 -17.21 -9.50
CA MET A 103 4.30 -17.23 -9.96
C MET A 103 4.76 -15.88 -10.53
N SER A 104 3.88 -14.88 -10.56
CA SER A 104 4.22 -13.56 -11.08
C SER A 104 5.01 -12.76 -10.05
N THR A 105 6.00 -11.99 -10.50
CA THR A 105 6.86 -11.14 -9.65
C THR A 105 6.48 -9.65 -9.72
N VAL A 106 5.29 -9.34 -10.23
CA VAL A 106 4.87 -7.96 -10.57
C VAL A 106 4.01 -7.28 -9.51
N CYS A 107 4.03 -7.75 -8.25
CA CYS A 107 3.22 -7.19 -7.17
C CYS A 107 3.49 -5.71 -6.91
N GLY A 108 4.74 -5.27 -7.06
CA GLY A 108 5.12 -3.87 -6.96
C GLY A 108 4.48 -3.01 -8.06
N GLN A 109 4.40 -3.50 -9.29
CA GLN A 109 3.73 -2.80 -10.39
C GLN A 109 2.24 -2.65 -10.14
N TYR A 110 1.58 -3.67 -9.58
CA TYR A 110 0.18 -3.56 -9.16
C TYR A 110 0.00 -2.50 -8.07
N CYS A 111 0.91 -2.43 -7.09
CA CYS A 111 0.87 -1.39 -6.06
C CYS A 111 1.05 0.02 -6.66
N CYS A 112 1.99 0.19 -7.59
CA CYS A 112 2.14 1.47 -8.30
C CYS A 112 0.87 1.82 -9.08
N SER A 113 0.31 0.86 -9.83
CA SER A 113 -0.93 1.07 -10.58
C SER A 113 -2.08 1.52 -9.67
N PHE A 114 -2.24 0.88 -8.51
CA PHE A 114 -3.24 1.26 -7.50
C PHE A 114 -3.02 2.70 -7.01
N CYS A 115 -1.79 3.06 -6.63
CA CYS A 115 -1.49 4.44 -6.22
C CYS A 115 -1.74 5.47 -7.33
N PHE A 116 -1.57 5.11 -8.60
CA PHE A 116 -1.86 6.02 -9.73
C PHE A 116 -3.36 6.16 -9.99
N THR A 117 -4.14 5.09 -9.87
CA THR A 117 -5.58 5.10 -10.21
C THR A 117 -6.46 5.71 -9.13
N ASP A 118 -6.12 5.56 -7.85
CA ASP A 118 -6.96 6.11 -6.77
C ASP A 118 -6.89 7.64 -6.67
N VAL A 119 -5.98 8.28 -7.42
CA VAL A 119 -6.00 9.74 -7.64
C VAL A 119 -7.09 10.18 -8.58
N GLU A 120 -7.36 9.38 -9.62
CA GLU A 120 -8.25 9.77 -10.71
C GLU A 120 -9.73 9.62 -10.34
N ILE A 121 -10.04 8.98 -9.20
CA ILE A 121 -11.42 8.87 -8.71
C ILE A 121 -11.87 10.15 -7.98
N TYR A 122 -10.94 11.03 -7.60
CA TYR A 122 -11.20 12.25 -6.82
C TYR A 122 -10.77 13.56 -7.49
N LEU A 123 -10.33 13.53 -8.75
CA LEU A 123 -10.11 14.71 -9.61
C LEU A 123 -11.16 14.76 -10.72
#